data_AF-A0A2I0DR84-F1
#
_entry.id   AF-A0A2I0DR84-F1
#
_cell.length_a   1.000
_cell.length_b   1.000
_cell.length_c   1.000
_cell.angle_alpha   90.00
_cell.angle_beta   90.00
_cell.angle_gamma   90.00
#
_symmetry.space_group_name_H-M   'P 1'
#
loop_
_entity.id
_entity.type
_entity.pdbx_description
1 polymer ?
#
loop_
_entity_poly.entity_id
_entity_poly.type
_entity_poly.pdbx_seq_one_letter_code
_entity_poly.pdbx_strand_id
1 'polypeptide(L)'
;DDNMDDLAWGSVNELKIQHPFSKQIPILSTLLDMPTVTGFGDSYMPAVQGASFGASQRFIVQPGDEANGVLAIPGGQSGHPLSDFYRAGFTEYAAQQQTPLLPSRRLHRIEISAK
;
A
#
# COMPACT_ATOMS: atom_id res chain seq x y z
N ASP A 1 -24.81 -10.86 26.89
CA ASP A 1 -23.43 -10.44 26.62
C ASP A 1 -23.35 -9.76 25.27
N ASP A 2 -23.48 -8.42 25.28
CA ASP A 2 -23.16 -7.58 24.12
C ASP A 2 -21.68 -7.21 24.22
N ASN A 3 -20.81 -8.09 23.73
CA ASN A 3 -19.39 -7.77 23.62
C ASN A 3 -19.21 -6.76 22.47
N MET A 4 -18.98 -5.50 22.81
CA MET A 4 -18.81 -4.42 21.83
C MET A 4 -17.42 -4.40 21.19
N ASP A 5 -16.49 -5.24 21.64
CA ASP A 5 -15.12 -5.28 21.10
C ASP A 5 -15.10 -5.65 19.61
N ASP A 6 -16.03 -6.50 19.15
CA ASP A 6 -16.18 -6.89 17.74
C ASP A 6 -16.69 -5.73 16.86
N LEU A 7 -17.20 -4.65 17.47
CA LEU A 7 -17.71 -3.45 16.80
C LEU A 7 -16.68 -2.31 16.73
N ALA A 8 -15.45 -2.54 17.19
CA ALA A 8 -14.37 -1.57 17.04
C ALA A 8 -14.20 -1.21 15.55
N TRP A 9 -14.17 0.09 15.24
CA TRP A 9 -14.18 0.56 13.85
C TRP A 9 -13.04 -0.04 13.02
N GLY A 10 -11.86 -0.25 13.63
CA GLY A 10 -10.73 -0.89 12.96
C GLY A 10 -11.00 -2.32 12.51
N SER A 11 -11.84 -3.07 13.22
CA SER A 11 -12.27 -4.43 12.87
C SER A 11 -13.41 -4.43 11.85
N VAL A 12 -14.34 -3.48 11.96
CA VAL A 12 -15.49 -3.35 11.05
C VAL A 12 -15.07 -2.82 9.67
N ASN A 13 -14.10 -1.91 9.63
CA ASN A 13 -13.61 -1.25 8.42
C ASN A 13 -12.18 -1.69 8.05
N GLU A 14 -11.83 -2.95 8.29
CA GLU A 14 -10.56 -3.54 7.86
C GLU A 14 -10.29 -3.27 6.38
N LEU A 15 -9.07 -2.82 6.06
CA LEU A 15 -8.64 -2.61 4.70
C LEU A 15 -8.23 -3.95 4.07
N LYS A 16 -8.96 -4.36 3.03
CA LYS A 16 -8.79 -5.61 2.27
C LYS A 16 -8.54 -5.28 0.79
N ILE A 17 -7.28 -5.00 0.44
CA ILE A 17 -6.89 -4.76 -0.95
C ILE A 17 -6.69 -6.10 -1.65
N GLN A 18 -7.65 -6.46 -2.50
CA GLN A 18 -7.66 -7.73 -3.22
C GLN A 18 -7.40 -7.56 -4.71
N HIS A 19 -6.63 -8.49 -5.26
CA HIS A 19 -6.38 -8.57 -6.69
C HIS A 19 -7.65 -9.02 -7.45
N PRO A 20 -7.95 -8.51 -8.65
CA PRO A 20 -9.12 -8.94 -9.42
C PRO A 20 -9.21 -10.46 -9.63
N PHE A 21 -8.06 -11.13 -9.83
CA PHE A 21 -8.01 -12.58 -10.01
C PHE A 21 -8.25 -13.38 -8.72
N SER A 22 -7.81 -12.89 -7.56
CA SER A 22 -8.06 -13.61 -6.30
C SER A 22 -9.54 -13.56 -5.90
N LYS A 23 -10.27 -12.51 -6.28
CA LYS A 23 -11.73 -12.45 -6.14
C LYS A 23 -12.44 -13.59 -6.87
N GLN A 24 -11.90 -14.02 -8.02
CA GLN A 24 -12.46 -15.13 -8.81
C GLN A 24 -11.84 -16.48 -8.44
N ILE A 25 -10.58 -16.48 -8.00
CA ILE A 25 -9.77 -17.67 -7.71
C ILE A 25 -9.16 -17.50 -6.30
N PRO A 26 -9.91 -17.83 -5.23
CA PRO A 26 -9.52 -17.53 -3.85
C PRO A 26 -8.18 -18.14 -3.40
N ILE A 27 -7.74 -19.23 -4.02
CA ILE A 27 -6.43 -19.85 -3.72
C ILE A 27 -5.26 -18.92 -4.07
N LEU A 28 -5.46 -17.89 -4.89
CA LEU A 28 -4.44 -16.90 -5.24
C LEU A 28 -4.32 -15.74 -4.24
N SER A 29 -5.23 -15.60 -3.26
CA SER A 29 -5.24 -14.47 -2.33
C SER A 29 -3.94 -14.30 -1.57
N THR A 30 -3.33 -15.39 -1.10
CA THR A 30 -2.07 -15.34 -0.35
C THR A 30 -0.90 -14.77 -1.17
N LEU A 31 -0.93 -14.98 -2.49
CA LEU A 31 0.07 -14.47 -3.41
C LEU A 31 -0.23 -13.03 -3.86
N LEU A 32 -1.49 -12.72 -4.14
CA LEU A 32 -1.87 -11.49 -4.85
C LEU A 32 -2.43 -10.37 -3.95
N ASP A 33 -3.12 -10.70 -2.85
CA ASP A 33 -3.82 -9.70 -2.03
C ASP A 33 -2.88 -9.08 -1.00
N MET A 34 -2.97 -7.77 -0.77
CA MET A 34 -2.18 -7.15 0.31
C MET A 34 -2.63 -7.71 1.68
N PRO A 35 -1.73 -7.73 2.69
CA PRO A 35 -2.12 -8.09 4.05
C PRO A 35 -3.33 -7.27 4.52
N THR A 36 -4.28 -7.93 5.19
CA THR A 36 -5.39 -7.21 5.83
C THR A 36 -4.86 -6.42 7.02
N VAL A 37 -5.31 -5.18 7.15
CA VAL A 37 -4.93 -4.27 8.25
C VAL A 37 -6.17 -3.61 8.84
N THR A 38 -6.08 -3.23 10.11
CA THR A 38 -7.15 -2.51 10.80
C THR A 38 -7.49 -1.20 10.10
N GLY A 39 -8.78 -0.88 10.00
CA GLY A 39 -9.23 0.39 9.44
C GLY A 39 -8.84 1.60 10.30
N PHE A 40 -8.44 2.70 9.66
CA PHE A 40 -8.08 3.96 10.31
C PHE A 40 -8.87 5.17 9.78
N GLY A 41 -9.71 4.98 8.77
CA GLY A 41 -10.38 6.04 8.03
C GLY A 41 -11.84 5.75 7.70
N ASP A 42 -12.43 6.60 6.87
CA ASP A 42 -13.76 6.41 6.28
C ASP A 42 -13.84 7.20 4.95
N SER A 43 -14.90 6.98 4.17
CA SER A 43 -15.19 7.57 2.87
C SER A 43 -15.30 9.10 2.89
N TYR A 44 -15.65 9.68 4.03
CA TYR A 44 -15.86 11.13 4.20
C TYR A 44 -14.80 11.82 5.07
N MET A 45 -13.71 11.11 5.41
CA MET A 45 -12.61 11.64 6.22
C MET A 45 -11.40 12.00 5.33
N PRO A 46 -10.54 12.95 5.74
CA PRO A 46 -9.29 13.22 5.03
C PRO A 46 -8.39 11.98 4.93
N ALA A 47 -8.36 11.17 5.99
CA ALA A 47 -7.83 9.81 5.95
C ALA A 47 -8.84 8.90 5.25
N VAL A 48 -8.97 9.04 3.92
CA VAL A 48 -9.97 8.30 3.14
C VAL A 48 -9.60 6.82 3.06
N GLN A 49 -10.47 5.98 3.61
CA GLN A 49 -10.29 4.52 3.60
C GLN A 49 -11.63 3.82 3.86
N GLY A 50 -12.06 2.98 2.92
CA GLY A 50 -13.10 1.99 3.14
C GLY A 50 -12.51 0.59 3.24
N ALA A 51 -13.38 -0.43 3.30
CA ALA A 51 -12.94 -1.81 3.39
C ALA A 51 -12.18 -2.30 2.13
N SER A 52 -12.48 -1.75 0.95
CA SER A 52 -11.93 -2.20 -0.34
C SER A 52 -11.18 -1.12 -1.13
N PHE A 53 -11.05 0.08 -0.58
CA PHE A 53 -10.38 1.21 -1.22
C PHE A 53 -9.77 2.17 -0.19
N GLY A 54 -8.86 3.02 -0.63
CA GLY A 54 -8.30 4.10 0.16
C GLY A 54 -7.53 5.07 -0.74
N ALA A 55 -6.70 5.91 -0.15
CA ALA A 55 -5.83 6.80 -0.92
C ALA A 55 -4.93 5.99 -1.88
N SER A 56 -5.01 6.27 -3.18
CA SER A 56 -4.14 5.62 -4.19
C SER A 56 -2.67 6.00 -4.00
N GLN A 57 -2.41 7.14 -3.37
CA GLN A 57 -1.09 7.60 -2.96
C GLN A 57 -1.20 8.70 -1.89
N ARG A 58 -0.14 8.86 -1.09
CA ARG A 58 0.15 10.09 -0.35
C ARG A 58 1.46 10.66 -0.86
N PHE A 59 1.38 11.84 -1.47
CA PHE A 59 2.50 12.50 -2.12
C PHE A 59 2.67 13.92 -1.58
N ILE A 60 3.83 14.20 -1.01
CA ILE A 60 4.16 15.49 -0.39
C ILE A 60 5.56 15.85 -0.86
N VAL A 61 5.70 17.00 -1.52
CA VAL A 61 6.99 17.46 -2.03
C VAL A 61 7.05 18.98 -2.01
N GLN A 62 8.21 19.52 -1.68
CA GLN A 62 8.53 20.92 -1.88
C GLN A 62 9.48 21.03 -3.08
N PRO A 63 9.19 21.91 -4.07
CA PRO A 63 10.11 22.15 -5.17
C PRO A 63 11.49 22.61 -4.66
N GLY A 64 12.56 21.93 -5.09
CA GLY A 64 13.93 22.20 -4.65
C GLY A 64 14.33 21.52 -3.32
N ASP A 65 13.43 20.75 -2.70
CA ASP A 65 13.72 19.89 -1.55
C ASP A 65 13.09 18.50 -1.71
N GLU A 66 13.29 17.89 -2.88
CA GLU A 66 12.74 16.57 -3.22
C GLU A 66 13.34 15.45 -2.34
N ALA A 67 14.51 15.68 -1.74
CA ALA A 67 15.18 14.74 -0.85
C ALA A 67 14.38 14.44 0.43
N ASN A 68 13.57 15.40 0.90
CA ASN A 68 12.63 15.24 2.01
C ASN A 68 11.20 14.94 1.53
N GLY A 69 11.01 14.72 0.23
CA GLY A 69 9.72 14.35 -0.34
C GLY A 69 9.24 12.98 0.13
N VAL A 70 7.92 12.81 0.19
CA VAL A 70 7.23 11.58 0.61
C VAL A 70 6.39 11.05 -0.53
N LEU A 71 6.47 9.74 -0.78
CA LEU A 71 5.57 9.01 -1.68
C LEU A 71 5.20 7.66 -1.06
N ALA A 72 4.00 7.55 -0.49
CA ALA A 72 3.44 6.29 0.00
C ALA A 72 2.36 5.78 -0.96
N ILE A 73 2.41 4.50 -1.32
CA ILE A 73 1.45 3.85 -2.20
C ILE A 73 0.94 2.54 -1.57
N PRO A 74 -0.31 2.12 -1.83
CA PRO A 74 -0.93 0.94 -1.23
C PRO A 74 -0.48 -0.37 -1.92
N GLY A 75 0.82 -0.66 -1.85
CA GLY A 75 1.50 -1.74 -2.55
C GLY A 75 2.95 -1.34 -2.80
N GLY A 76 3.61 -1.98 -3.75
CA GLY A 76 4.92 -1.56 -4.22
C GLY A 76 4.93 -1.09 -5.68
N GLN A 77 6.08 -0.61 -6.13
CA GLN A 77 6.28 -0.04 -7.46
C GLN A 77 6.16 -1.08 -8.59
N SER A 78 6.33 -2.37 -8.28
CA SER A 78 6.18 -3.45 -9.26
C SER A 78 4.75 -3.97 -9.27
N GLY A 79 4.20 -4.18 -10.46
CA GLY A 79 2.94 -4.91 -10.64
C GLY A 79 3.10 -6.43 -10.70
N HIS A 80 4.34 -6.94 -10.65
CA HIS A 80 4.61 -8.37 -10.84
C HIS A 80 4.59 -9.11 -9.49
N PRO A 81 3.70 -10.10 -9.26
CA PRO A 81 3.52 -10.73 -7.94
C PRO A 81 4.76 -11.38 -7.32
N LEU A 82 5.69 -11.86 -8.14
CA LEU A 82 6.95 -12.47 -7.69
C LEU A 82 8.07 -11.46 -7.42
N SER A 83 7.82 -10.17 -7.60
CA SER A 83 8.81 -9.14 -7.34
C SER A 83 8.86 -8.80 -5.85
N ASP A 84 10.06 -8.65 -5.30
CA ASP A 84 10.24 -8.11 -3.95
C ASP A 84 9.60 -6.71 -3.79
N PHE A 85 9.42 -5.99 -4.90
CA PHE A 85 8.79 -4.68 -4.95
C PHE A 85 7.28 -4.71 -5.25
N TYR A 86 6.63 -5.88 -5.17
CA TYR A 86 5.16 -5.99 -5.36
C TYR A 86 4.38 -5.46 -4.16
N ARG A 87 4.88 -5.75 -2.95
CA ARG A 87 4.26 -5.37 -1.67
C ARG A 87 5.09 -4.36 -0.88
N ALA A 88 6.29 -4.01 -1.37
CA ALA A 88 7.24 -3.15 -0.67
C ALA A 88 6.62 -1.76 -0.44
N GLY A 89 6.54 -1.33 0.82
CA GLY A 89 5.92 -0.07 1.21
C GLY A 89 4.47 -0.18 1.71
N PHE A 90 3.81 -1.34 1.54
CA PHE A 90 2.41 -1.49 1.97
C PHE A 90 2.24 -1.36 3.49
N THR A 91 3.16 -1.93 4.28
CA THR A 91 3.11 -1.83 5.74
C THR A 91 3.25 -0.38 6.19
N GLU A 92 4.16 0.36 5.59
CA GLU A 92 4.38 1.79 5.84
C GLU A 92 3.17 2.62 5.41
N TYR A 93 2.56 2.29 4.26
CA TYR A 93 1.32 2.89 3.81
C TYR A 93 0.21 2.71 4.87
N ALA A 94 -0.01 1.47 5.33
CA ALA A 94 -1.02 1.11 6.31
C ALA A 94 -0.79 1.77 7.68
N ALA A 95 0.47 1.82 8.12
CA ALA A 95 0.87 2.44 9.38
C ALA A 95 0.98 3.98 9.32
N GLN A 96 0.59 4.59 8.20
CA GLN A 96 0.69 6.03 7.96
C GLN A 96 2.11 6.62 8.07
N GLN A 97 3.11 5.78 7.80
CA GLN A 97 4.51 6.18 7.82
C GLN A 97 4.90 6.92 6.53
N GLN A 98 5.95 7.72 6.64
CA GLN A 98 6.54 8.44 5.52
C GLN A 98 7.53 7.51 4.79
N THR A 99 7.31 7.33 3.50
CA THR A 99 8.23 6.63 2.60
C THR A 99 8.90 7.63 1.66
N PRO A 100 10.22 7.57 1.45
CA PRO A 100 10.92 8.56 0.61
C PRO A 100 10.40 8.60 -0.82
N LEU A 101 10.28 9.82 -1.37
CA LEU A 101 9.98 10.05 -2.78
C LEU A 101 11.10 9.53 -3.69
N LEU A 102 12.34 9.88 -3.35
CA LEU A 102 13.48 9.57 -4.20
C LEU A 102 13.91 8.10 -4.03
N PRO A 103 14.42 7.47 -5.10
CA PRO A 103 15.01 6.15 -5.01
C PRO A 103 16.13 6.12 -3.98
N SER A 104 16.19 5.03 -3.22
CA SER A 104 17.26 4.80 -2.25
C SER A 104 18.50 4.21 -2.94
N ARG A 105 19.18 3.28 -2.27
CA ARG A 105 20.40 2.65 -2.78
C ARG A 105 20.12 1.94 -4.11
N ARG A 106 20.92 2.24 -5.14
CA ARG A 106 20.94 1.49 -6.40
C ARG A 106 21.27 0.02 -6.14
N LEU A 107 20.37 -0.88 -6.53
CA LEU A 107 20.57 -2.34 -6.39
C LEU A 107 21.13 -2.99 -7.65
N HIS A 108 20.74 -2.50 -8.83
CA HIS A 108 21.12 -3.09 -10.11
C HIS A 108 21.64 -2.01 -11.06
N ARG A 109 22.55 -2.38 -11.96
CA ARG A 109 23.03 -1.57 -13.08
C ARG A 109 23.04 -2.44 -14.32
N ILE A 110 22.46 -1.93 -15.40
CA ILE A 110 22.54 -2.54 -16.73
C ILE A 110 23.37 -1.61 -17.59
N GLU A 111 24.46 -2.13 -18.17
CA GLU A 111 25.27 -1.41 -19.14
C GLU A 111 24.98 -2.01 -20.52
N ILE A 112 24.49 -1.17 -21.43
CA ILE A 112 24.10 -1.57 -22.77
C ILE A 112 25.05 -0.87 -23.74
N SER A 113 25.73 -1.64 -24.58
CA SER A 113 26.49 -1.12 -25.70
C SER A 113 25.70 -1.35 -26.98
N ALA A 114 25.41 -0.27 -27.70
CA ALA A 114 24.88 -0.37 -29.05
C ALA A 114 25.95 -1.05 -29.94
N LYS A 115 25.48 -1.88 -30.88
CA LYS A 115 26.31 -2.33 -32.00
C LYS A 115 26.46 -1.22 -33.02
#